data_AF-A0A7C1ABN7-F1
#
_entry.id   AF-A0A7C1ABN7-F1
#
_cell.length_a   1.000
_cell.length_b   1.000
_cell.length_c   1.000
_cell.angle_alpha   90.00
_cell.angle_beta   90.00
_cell.angle_gamma   90.00
#
_symmetry.space_group_name_H-M   'P 1'
#
loop_
_entity.id
_entity.type
_entity.pdbx_description
1 polymer ?
#
loop_
_entity_poly.entity_id
_entity_poly.type
_entity_poly.pdbx_seq_one_letter_code
_entity_poly.pdbx_strand_id
1 'polypeptide(L)'
;MKKLVLLSMVILLSAGWQYSFSDVLSEQQQQELLENVLYMRGEGPMPASFDSTVPPRCGTELALNFLNNRDNFTGKYAAMAEMLEDRPSLPFSYVSPAGYFRIHYATSGSDAVYLPLVDDDSDGIPDYVNKVADIADSVWEFEVNHLGFPAPPPDTGGGDTLKDIYIIGLGSQFYGMTWYEDQITLQSYTSFIEIDNDFNFWPYNESDEMESRLDAARVTIAHEFFHTIHYAMDATEYENHGGYDFLPWWEMSAVWMEEMMYDDINDYYYYLPYYYDYPWLGLQHAIYTNTVHQYSAAIFPLYLSEKFVTSLIKDIWEGCALQPGPQFLQAIDAALVDYTITSDTLNIIPDYDIHKAFSEFSVWNLFTGTRASQAPAGYRFTEA
;
A
#
# COMPACT_ATOMS: atom_id res chain seq x y z
N MET A 1 16.70 -51.27 -41.47
CA MET A 1 15.34 -51.05 -40.91
C MET A 1 15.47 -50.41 -39.54
N LYS A 2 15.51 -49.07 -39.47
CA LYS A 2 15.49 -48.31 -38.21
C LYS A 2 14.04 -47.85 -38.01
N LYS A 3 13.42 -48.25 -36.90
CA LYS A 3 12.04 -47.90 -36.56
C LYS A 3 11.99 -46.44 -36.11
N LEU A 4 11.24 -45.60 -36.84
CA LEU A 4 10.79 -44.29 -36.37
C LEU A 4 9.81 -44.53 -35.22
N VAL A 5 10.08 -43.96 -34.05
CA VAL A 5 9.10 -43.80 -32.97
C VAL A 5 8.52 -42.40 -33.15
N LEU A 6 7.29 -42.30 -33.63
CA LEU A 6 6.51 -41.06 -33.60
C LEU A 6 6.15 -40.79 -32.14
N LEU A 7 6.72 -39.73 -31.55
CA LEU A 7 6.26 -39.20 -30.28
C LEU A 7 5.08 -38.25 -30.58
N SER A 8 3.86 -38.72 -30.38
CA SER A 8 2.66 -37.89 -30.46
C SER A 8 2.66 -36.92 -29.27
N MET A 9 3.04 -35.67 -29.50
CA MET A 9 2.75 -34.57 -28.57
C MET A 9 1.23 -34.37 -28.53
N VAL A 10 0.61 -34.83 -27.46
CA VAL A 10 -0.75 -34.42 -27.09
C VAL A 10 -0.63 -33.06 -26.43
N ILE A 11 -0.87 -32.00 -27.21
CA ILE A 11 -1.07 -30.65 -26.67
C ILE A 11 -2.47 -30.65 -26.05
N LEU A 12 -2.54 -30.77 -24.72
CA LEU A 12 -3.74 -30.44 -23.96
C LEU A 12 -3.81 -28.91 -23.87
N LEU A 13 -4.47 -28.29 -24.85
CA LEU A 13 -4.99 -26.93 -24.72
C LEU A 13 -6.18 -26.97 -23.75
N SER A 14 -5.91 -26.85 -22.46
CA SER A 14 -6.94 -26.42 -21.51
C SER A 14 -7.09 -24.90 -21.65
N ALA A 15 -7.91 -24.48 -22.62
CA ALA A 15 -8.51 -23.16 -22.60
C ALA A 15 -9.52 -23.13 -21.44
N GLY A 16 -9.02 -22.95 -20.22
CA GLY A 16 -9.83 -22.58 -19.08
C GLY A 16 -10.18 -21.10 -19.23
N TRP A 17 -11.23 -20.81 -19.99
CA TRP A 17 -11.95 -19.56 -19.80
C TRP A 17 -12.62 -19.67 -18.44
N GLN A 18 -11.96 -19.19 -17.38
CA GLN A 18 -12.68 -18.81 -16.17
C GLN A 18 -13.45 -17.54 -16.54
N TYR A 19 -14.66 -17.73 -17.08
CA TYR A 19 -15.70 -16.76 -16.82
C TYR A 19 -15.94 -16.85 -15.31
N SER A 20 -15.33 -15.93 -14.56
CA SER A 20 -15.84 -15.57 -13.25
C SER A 20 -17.30 -15.19 -13.46
N PHE A 21 -18.22 -16.06 -13.03
CA PHE A 21 -19.56 -15.59 -12.73
C PHE A 21 -19.37 -14.68 -11.53
N SER A 22 -19.23 -13.37 -11.80
CA SER A 22 -19.39 -12.35 -10.77
C SER A 22 -20.76 -12.60 -10.15
N ASP A 23 -20.78 -13.09 -8.92
CA ASP A 23 -22.01 -13.18 -8.16
C ASP A 23 -22.51 -11.76 -7.95
N VAL A 24 -23.75 -11.50 -8.37
CA VAL A 24 -24.38 -10.19 -8.23
C VAL A 24 -24.30 -9.78 -6.75
N LEU A 25 -23.66 -8.65 -6.48
CA LEU A 25 -23.52 -8.13 -5.13
C LEU A 25 -24.88 -8.03 -4.45
N SER A 26 -24.97 -8.48 -3.20
CA SER A 26 -26.16 -8.23 -2.40
C SER A 26 -26.40 -6.72 -2.25
N GLU A 27 -27.65 -6.33 -1.99
CA GLU A 27 -27.97 -4.92 -1.73
C GLU A 27 -27.14 -4.35 -0.57
N GLN A 28 -26.86 -5.17 0.45
CA GLN A 28 -26.03 -4.79 1.59
C GLN A 28 -24.58 -4.54 1.19
N GLN A 29 -23.97 -5.41 0.38
CA GLN A 29 -22.59 -5.23 -0.09
C GLN A 29 -22.45 -3.98 -0.96
N GLN A 30 -23.41 -3.74 -1.87
CA GLN A 30 -23.40 -2.53 -2.70
C GLN A 30 -23.48 -1.26 -1.85
N GLN A 31 -24.35 -1.26 -0.84
CA GLN A 31 -24.47 -0.13 0.07
C GLN A 31 -23.18 0.09 0.88
N GLU A 32 -22.60 -0.99 1.41
CA GLU A 32 -21.37 -0.93 2.21
C GLU A 32 -20.17 -0.40 1.42
N LEU A 33 -19.94 -0.88 0.20
CA LEU A 33 -18.83 -0.41 -0.66
C LEU A 33 -18.93 1.11 -0.93
N LEU A 34 -20.14 1.62 -1.16
CA LEU A 34 -20.37 3.05 -1.36
C LEU A 34 -20.22 3.85 -0.06
N GLU A 35 -20.76 3.34 1.04
CA GLU A 35 -20.65 3.99 2.36
C GLU A 35 -19.18 4.07 2.83
N ASN A 36 -18.36 3.07 2.50
CA ASN A 36 -16.93 3.10 2.79
C ASN A 36 -16.23 4.26 2.07
N VAL A 37 -16.45 4.44 0.77
CA VAL A 37 -15.86 5.57 0.01
C VAL A 37 -16.35 6.92 0.52
N LEU A 38 -17.65 7.05 0.77
CA LEU A 38 -18.22 8.28 1.32
C LEU A 38 -17.65 8.59 2.71
N TYR A 39 -17.48 7.58 3.56
CA TYR A 39 -16.89 7.74 4.88
C TYR A 39 -15.42 8.17 4.78
N MET A 40 -14.62 7.50 3.94
CA MET A 40 -13.20 7.87 3.71
C MET A 40 -13.05 9.34 3.32
N ARG A 41 -13.92 9.87 2.46
CA ARG A 41 -13.93 11.28 2.03
C ARG A 41 -14.66 12.24 2.99
N GLY A 42 -15.09 11.79 4.17
CA GLY A 42 -15.81 12.62 5.15
C GLY A 42 -17.22 13.05 4.71
N GLU A 43 -17.77 12.44 3.66
CA GLU A 43 -19.07 12.75 3.06
C GLU A 43 -20.20 11.86 3.60
N GLY A 44 -19.87 10.84 4.38
CA GLY A 44 -20.79 9.85 4.94
C GLY A 44 -20.58 9.57 6.43
N PRO A 45 -21.57 8.98 7.10
CA PRO A 45 -21.38 8.47 8.46
C PRO A 45 -20.45 7.25 8.46
N MET A 46 -19.86 6.93 9.62
CA MET A 46 -19.09 5.70 9.81
C MET A 46 -19.95 4.47 9.50
N PRO A 47 -19.55 3.60 8.56
CA PRO A 47 -20.28 2.39 8.22
C PRO A 47 -20.34 1.40 9.39
N ALA A 48 -21.37 0.56 9.41
CA ALA A 48 -21.57 -0.39 10.51
C ALA A 48 -20.50 -1.48 10.61
N SER A 49 -19.70 -1.68 9.56
CA SER A 49 -18.62 -2.65 9.49
C SER A 49 -17.33 -2.17 10.16
N PHE A 50 -17.15 -0.86 10.33
CA PHE A 50 -16.04 -0.30 11.10
C PHE A 50 -16.24 -0.50 12.60
N ASP A 51 -15.18 -0.94 13.29
CA ASP A 51 -15.11 -0.85 14.74
C ASP A 51 -14.49 0.48 15.15
N SER A 52 -15.07 1.09 16.18
CA SER A 52 -14.68 2.40 16.72
C SER A 52 -13.32 2.45 17.43
N THR A 53 -12.56 1.35 17.45
CA THR A 53 -11.39 1.21 18.33
C THR A 53 -10.11 1.79 17.72
N VAL A 54 -9.75 1.45 16.47
CA VAL A 54 -8.71 2.14 15.65
C VAL A 54 -9.00 1.88 14.17
N PRO A 55 -9.36 2.90 13.35
CA PRO A 55 -9.51 2.70 11.91
C PRO A 55 -8.14 2.49 11.23
N PRO A 56 -8.06 1.72 10.13
CA PRO A 56 -6.88 1.75 9.27
C PRO A 56 -6.62 3.18 8.78
N ARG A 57 -5.35 3.57 8.66
CA ARG A 57 -4.97 4.91 8.20
C ARG A 57 -4.89 5.02 6.68
N CYS A 58 -4.63 3.91 5.99
CA CYS A 58 -4.68 3.81 4.52
C CYS A 58 -6.07 3.34 4.06
N GLY A 59 -6.62 4.02 3.06
CA GLY A 59 -7.92 3.71 2.44
C GLY A 59 -7.81 2.85 1.18
N THR A 60 -6.59 2.49 0.75
CA THR A 60 -6.35 1.80 -0.53
C THR A 60 -7.08 0.47 -0.65
N GLU A 61 -7.11 -0.36 0.41
CA GLU A 61 -7.87 -1.62 0.41
C GLU A 61 -9.36 -1.38 0.12
N LEU A 62 -9.95 -0.31 0.69
CA LEU A 62 -11.36 0.01 0.50
C LEU A 62 -11.63 0.58 -0.89
N ALA A 63 -10.73 1.42 -1.41
CA ALA A 63 -10.79 1.92 -2.79
C ALA A 63 -10.69 0.74 -3.79
N LEU A 64 -9.78 -0.19 -3.58
CA LEU A 64 -9.61 -1.39 -4.41
C LEU A 64 -10.85 -2.28 -4.38
N ASN A 65 -11.42 -2.54 -3.19
CA ASN A 65 -12.66 -3.31 -3.07
C ASN A 65 -13.83 -2.67 -3.83
N PHE A 66 -13.93 -1.35 -3.77
CA PHE A 66 -14.94 -0.59 -4.51
C PHE A 66 -14.73 -0.71 -6.02
N LEU A 67 -13.50 -0.45 -6.50
CA LEU A 67 -13.16 -0.46 -7.92
C LEU A 67 -13.22 -1.88 -8.55
N ASN A 68 -12.77 -2.92 -7.85
CA ASN A 68 -12.87 -4.32 -8.32
C ASN A 68 -14.34 -4.76 -8.49
N ASN A 69 -15.26 -4.05 -7.85
CA ASN A 69 -16.69 -4.28 -7.90
C ASN A 69 -17.46 -3.25 -8.74
N ARG A 70 -16.79 -2.31 -9.42
CA ARG A 70 -17.44 -1.23 -10.18
C ARG A 70 -18.49 -1.73 -11.18
N ASP A 71 -18.18 -2.82 -11.89
CA ASP A 71 -19.05 -3.41 -12.91
C ASP A 71 -20.18 -4.28 -12.31
N ASN A 72 -20.16 -4.51 -10.98
CA ASN A 72 -21.11 -5.36 -10.26
C ASN A 72 -22.22 -4.54 -9.57
N PHE A 73 -22.09 -3.21 -9.50
CA PHE A 73 -23.14 -2.35 -8.99
C PHE A 73 -24.37 -2.35 -9.91
N THR A 74 -25.56 -2.19 -9.33
CA THR A 74 -26.83 -2.23 -10.06
C THR A 74 -27.78 -1.12 -9.65
N GLY A 75 -28.67 -0.72 -10.57
CA GLY A 75 -29.74 0.24 -10.30
C GLY A 75 -29.21 1.57 -9.76
N LYS A 76 -29.71 2.00 -8.59
CA LYS A 76 -29.29 3.28 -7.95
C LYS A 76 -27.83 3.27 -7.52
N TYR A 77 -27.27 2.10 -7.20
CA TYR A 77 -25.90 1.98 -6.70
C TYR A 77 -24.87 2.19 -7.82
N ALA A 78 -25.15 1.69 -9.03
CA ALA A 78 -24.29 1.92 -10.19
C ALA A 78 -24.15 3.41 -10.52
N ALA A 79 -25.27 4.15 -10.47
CA ALA A 79 -25.25 5.61 -10.70
C ALA A 79 -24.52 6.39 -9.60
N MET A 80 -24.47 5.86 -8.37
CA MET A 80 -23.68 6.46 -7.29
C MET A 80 -22.20 6.13 -7.44
N ALA A 81 -21.86 4.88 -7.78
CA ALA A 81 -20.49 4.45 -8.00
C ALA A 81 -19.80 5.26 -9.10
N GLU A 82 -20.48 5.48 -10.23
CA GLU A 82 -19.98 6.28 -11.36
C GLU A 82 -19.56 7.70 -10.92
N MET A 83 -20.22 8.30 -9.92
CA MET A 83 -19.84 9.63 -9.43
C MET A 83 -18.71 9.60 -8.39
N LEU A 84 -18.45 8.47 -7.74
CA LEU A 84 -17.43 8.33 -6.71
C LEU A 84 -16.07 7.91 -7.27
N GLU A 85 -16.04 7.30 -8.45
CA GLU A 85 -14.81 6.89 -9.16
C GLU A 85 -14.04 8.08 -9.76
N ASP A 86 -14.71 9.22 -9.96
CA ASP A 86 -14.08 10.41 -10.53
C ASP A 86 -12.98 10.97 -9.61
N ARG A 87 -11.88 11.42 -10.22
CA ARG A 87 -10.84 12.17 -9.52
C ARG A 87 -11.41 13.44 -8.87
N PRO A 88 -10.90 13.87 -7.71
CA PRO A 88 -11.34 15.12 -7.10
C PRO A 88 -11.13 16.33 -8.03
N SER A 89 -12.14 17.19 -8.12
CA SER A 89 -12.06 18.44 -8.89
C SER A 89 -11.72 19.61 -7.97
N LEU A 90 -10.42 19.95 -7.88
CA LEU A 90 -9.92 21.02 -7.02
C LEU A 90 -9.57 22.31 -7.81
N PRO A 91 -9.71 23.50 -7.19
CA PRO A 91 -9.57 24.77 -7.90
C PRO A 91 -8.12 25.15 -8.25
N PHE A 92 -7.12 24.58 -7.58
CA PHE A 92 -5.71 24.90 -7.78
C PHE A 92 -4.88 23.64 -7.98
N SER A 93 -3.78 23.78 -8.72
CA SER A 93 -2.73 22.77 -8.75
C SER A 93 -1.35 23.39 -8.88
N TYR A 94 -0.34 22.67 -8.39
CA TYR A 94 1.06 23.06 -8.38
C TYR A 94 1.93 21.90 -8.87
N VAL A 95 2.92 22.18 -9.72
CA VAL A 95 3.88 21.16 -10.16
C VAL A 95 5.05 21.17 -9.20
N SER A 96 5.36 20.01 -8.65
CA SER A 96 6.49 19.79 -7.76
C SER A 96 7.82 20.28 -8.36
N PRO A 97 8.78 20.77 -7.56
CA PRO A 97 10.02 21.36 -8.06
C PRO A 97 10.87 20.46 -8.98
N ALA A 98 10.94 19.16 -8.71
CA ALA A 98 11.65 18.18 -9.54
C ALA A 98 10.82 17.74 -10.77
N GLY A 99 9.52 18.04 -10.76
CA GLY A 99 8.61 17.77 -11.87
C GLY A 99 8.19 16.31 -11.97
N TYR A 100 8.09 15.60 -10.83
CA TYR A 100 7.54 14.25 -10.77
C TYR A 100 6.03 14.24 -10.53
N PHE A 101 5.55 15.21 -9.74
CA PHE A 101 4.16 15.29 -9.30
C PHE A 101 3.45 16.58 -9.69
N ARG A 102 2.13 16.46 -9.87
CA ARG A 102 1.17 17.57 -9.82
C ARG A 102 0.33 17.43 -8.54
N ILE A 103 0.38 18.45 -7.70
CA ILE A 103 -0.35 18.53 -6.44
C ILE A 103 -1.62 19.36 -6.67
N HIS A 104 -2.80 18.76 -6.51
CA HIS A 104 -4.10 19.42 -6.61
C HIS A 104 -4.62 19.78 -5.21
N TYR A 105 -5.13 20.99 -5.02
CA TYR A 105 -5.50 21.48 -3.69
C TYR A 105 -6.58 22.56 -3.72
N ALA A 106 -7.22 22.81 -2.57
CA ALA A 106 -8.08 23.96 -2.34
C ALA A 106 -7.58 24.84 -1.18
N THR A 107 -7.96 26.12 -1.19
CA THR A 107 -7.65 27.07 -0.10
C THR A 107 -8.89 27.51 0.68
N SER A 108 -10.04 26.91 0.38
CA SER A 108 -11.34 27.20 1.00
C SER A 108 -12.28 26.01 0.87
N GLY A 109 -13.28 25.92 1.75
CA GLY A 109 -14.21 24.79 1.76
C GLY A 109 -13.74 23.68 2.70
N SER A 110 -14.32 22.49 2.56
CA SER A 110 -13.93 21.28 3.31
C SER A 110 -12.53 20.80 2.95
N ASP A 111 -12.10 21.03 1.70
CA ASP A 111 -10.79 20.59 1.18
C ASP A 111 -9.69 21.65 1.34
N ALA A 112 -9.92 22.68 2.15
CA ALA A 112 -8.93 23.73 2.36
C ALA A 112 -7.68 23.16 3.03
N VAL A 113 -6.52 23.29 2.39
CA VAL A 113 -5.24 22.82 2.98
C VAL A 113 -4.92 23.49 4.31
N TYR A 114 -4.09 22.84 5.12
CA TYR A 114 -3.58 23.43 6.36
C TYR A 114 -2.91 24.80 6.12
N LEU A 115 -3.27 25.78 6.94
CA LEU A 115 -2.81 27.17 6.86
C LEU A 115 -2.86 27.76 5.42
N PRO A 116 -4.04 27.80 4.77
CA PRO A 116 -4.16 28.06 3.33
C PRO A 116 -3.86 29.50 2.91
N LEU A 117 -3.55 30.37 3.87
CA LEU A 117 -3.22 31.79 3.67
C LEU A 117 -1.77 32.12 4.02
N VAL A 118 -0.97 31.14 4.47
CA VAL A 118 0.45 31.30 4.79
C VAL A 118 1.25 30.99 3.53
N ASP A 119 1.99 31.98 3.07
CA ASP A 119 2.80 32.01 1.85
C ASP A 119 3.95 33.00 2.13
N ASP A 120 4.96 32.51 2.85
CA ASP A 120 6.02 33.37 3.39
C ASP A 120 7.02 33.82 2.31
N ASP A 121 7.14 33.07 1.21
CA ASP A 121 7.98 33.41 0.07
C ASP A 121 7.25 34.20 -1.05
N SER A 122 5.93 34.35 -0.92
CA SER A 122 5.05 35.11 -1.80
C SER A 122 5.02 34.60 -3.25
N ASP A 123 5.13 33.28 -3.43
CA ASP A 123 5.03 32.63 -4.74
C ASP A 123 3.58 32.38 -5.19
N GLY A 124 2.61 32.59 -4.30
CA GLY A 124 1.18 32.40 -4.53
C GLY A 124 0.67 30.99 -4.21
N ILE A 125 1.52 30.12 -3.65
CA ILE A 125 1.24 28.75 -3.24
C ILE A 125 1.33 28.69 -1.71
N PRO A 126 0.38 28.06 -1.00
CA PRO A 126 0.51 27.91 0.44
C PRO A 126 1.78 27.14 0.82
N ASP A 127 2.49 27.59 1.86
CA ASP A 127 3.75 26.97 2.32
C ASP A 127 3.59 25.46 2.57
N TYR A 128 2.45 25.03 3.09
CA TYR A 128 2.12 23.62 3.29
C TYR A 128 2.12 22.83 1.98
N VAL A 129 1.56 23.38 0.91
CA VAL A 129 1.51 22.74 -0.42
C VAL A 129 2.92 22.66 -1.02
N ASN A 130 3.72 23.73 -0.87
CA ASN A 130 5.13 23.72 -1.26
C ASN A 130 5.90 22.60 -0.55
N LYS A 131 5.69 22.41 0.76
CA LYS A 131 6.33 21.36 1.55
C LYS A 131 5.85 19.95 1.19
N VAL A 132 4.56 19.76 0.95
CA VAL A 132 4.01 18.48 0.44
C VAL A 132 4.63 18.13 -0.91
N ALA A 133 4.81 19.11 -1.80
CA ALA A 133 5.46 18.89 -3.09
C ALA A 133 6.95 18.50 -2.95
N ASP A 134 7.70 19.17 -2.05
CA ASP A 134 9.08 18.81 -1.72
C ASP A 134 9.18 17.37 -1.18
N ILE A 135 8.24 16.98 -0.31
CA ILE A 135 8.16 15.63 0.25
C ILE A 135 7.91 14.61 -0.86
N ALA A 136 6.93 14.85 -1.73
CA ALA A 136 6.61 13.95 -2.83
C ALA A 136 7.81 13.70 -3.75
N ASP A 137 8.54 14.77 -4.14
CA ASP A 137 9.76 14.62 -4.93
C ASP A 137 10.82 13.78 -4.20
N SER A 138 10.99 13.98 -2.89
CA SER A 138 11.94 13.18 -2.10
C SER A 138 11.56 11.70 -2.03
N VAL A 139 10.26 11.39 -2.00
CA VAL A 139 9.72 10.02 -2.00
C VAL A 139 10.01 9.34 -3.33
N TRP A 140 9.76 10.02 -4.46
CA TRP A 140 10.12 9.49 -5.78
C TRP A 140 11.62 9.22 -5.91
N GLU A 141 12.46 10.17 -5.49
CA GLU A 141 13.92 10.01 -5.51
C GLU A 141 14.36 8.80 -4.67
N PHE A 142 13.71 8.54 -3.54
CA PHE A 142 14.03 7.39 -2.71
C PHE A 142 13.53 6.07 -3.32
N GLU A 143 12.24 5.94 -3.58
CA GLU A 143 11.65 4.66 -3.99
C GLU A 143 12.06 4.24 -5.41
N VAL A 144 12.00 5.17 -6.37
CA VAL A 144 12.29 4.89 -7.78
C VAL A 144 13.78 4.97 -8.06
N ASN A 145 14.43 6.08 -7.68
CA ASN A 145 15.81 6.31 -8.10
C ASN A 145 16.84 5.65 -7.18
N HIS A 146 16.61 5.60 -5.87
CA HIS A 146 17.53 5.00 -4.90
C HIS A 146 17.31 3.49 -4.69
N LEU A 147 16.08 3.07 -4.36
CA LEU A 147 15.74 1.65 -4.17
C LEU A 147 15.55 0.90 -5.50
N GLY A 148 15.29 1.63 -6.58
CA GLY A 148 15.26 1.07 -7.93
C GLY A 148 13.94 0.40 -8.30
N PHE A 149 12.86 0.64 -7.56
CA PHE A 149 11.52 0.20 -7.95
C PHE A 149 11.10 0.82 -9.29
N PRO A 150 10.20 0.18 -10.07
CA PRO A 150 9.75 0.76 -11.32
C PRO A 150 8.94 2.04 -11.08
N ALA A 151 9.17 3.05 -11.92
CA ALA A 151 8.32 4.23 -11.95
C ALA A 151 6.86 3.81 -12.27
N PRO A 152 5.86 4.36 -11.56
CA PRO A 152 4.46 4.12 -11.87
C PRO A 152 4.11 4.53 -13.31
N PRO A 153 3.15 3.84 -13.98
CA PRO A 153 2.70 4.22 -15.30
C PRO A 153 2.15 5.65 -15.32
N PRO A 154 2.54 6.50 -16.29
CA PRO A 154 1.95 7.82 -16.44
C PRO A 154 0.53 7.72 -17.00
N ASP A 155 -0.32 8.68 -16.66
CA ASP A 155 -1.63 8.88 -17.27
C ASP A 155 -1.82 10.33 -17.73
N THR A 156 -3.05 10.76 -18.00
CA THR A 156 -3.35 12.17 -18.31
C THR A 156 -4.53 12.74 -17.53
N GLY A 157 -5.00 12.03 -16.50
CA GLY A 157 -6.22 12.39 -15.77
C GLY A 157 -6.08 13.71 -15.01
N GLY A 158 -4.87 14.08 -14.61
CA GLY A 158 -4.53 15.33 -13.92
C GLY A 158 -4.24 16.53 -14.81
N GLY A 159 -4.29 16.34 -16.14
CA GLY A 159 -4.03 17.38 -17.14
C GLY A 159 -2.63 17.38 -17.75
N ASP A 160 -1.72 16.53 -17.26
CA ASP A 160 -0.42 16.21 -17.86
C ASP A 160 -0.01 14.78 -17.51
N THR A 161 1.25 14.39 -17.75
CA THR A 161 1.75 13.04 -17.48
C THR A 161 2.44 12.87 -16.14
N LEU A 162 2.33 13.85 -15.24
CA LEU A 162 2.91 13.79 -13.91
C LEU A 162 2.05 12.94 -13.00
N LYS A 163 2.63 12.43 -11.91
CA LYS A 163 1.85 11.70 -10.93
C LYS A 163 0.98 12.66 -10.12
N ASP A 164 -0.30 12.37 -9.98
CA ASP A 164 -1.22 13.26 -9.28
C ASP A 164 -1.38 12.90 -7.79
N ILE A 165 -1.28 13.93 -6.95
CA ILE A 165 -1.67 13.89 -5.54
C ILE A 165 -2.78 14.92 -5.33
N TYR A 166 -3.93 14.49 -4.84
CA TYR A 166 -5.06 15.34 -4.48
C TYR A 166 -5.10 15.52 -2.96
N ILE A 167 -4.96 16.76 -2.50
CA ILE A 167 -5.07 17.11 -1.09
C ILE A 167 -6.53 17.47 -0.81
N ILE A 168 -7.25 16.60 -0.10
CA ILE A 168 -8.70 16.70 0.14
C ILE A 168 -9.05 16.49 1.62
N GLY A 169 -10.25 16.89 2.04
CA GLY A 169 -10.69 16.70 3.42
C GLY A 169 -11.11 15.25 3.73
N LEU A 170 -10.20 14.41 4.21
CA LEU A 170 -10.50 13.02 4.61
C LEU A 170 -11.05 13.02 6.05
N GLY A 171 -12.33 13.37 6.22
CA GLY A 171 -12.99 13.60 7.52
C GLY A 171 -13.11 12.39 8.49
N SER A 172 -12.47 11.26 8.20
CA SER A 172 -12.62 9.95 8.89
C SER A 172 -11.32 9.38 9.47
N GLN A 173 -10.31 10.23 9.67
CA GLN A 173 -9.00 9.88 10.24
C GLN A 173 -8.11 9.00 9.35
N PHE A 174 -8.49 8.82 8.08
CA PHE A 174 -7.61 8.29 7.06
C PHE A 174 -6.55 9.34 6.71
N TYR A 175 -5.35 8.86 6.42
CA TYR A 175 -4.21 9.67 6.04
C TYR A 175 -4.21 9.87 4.53
N GLY A 176 -4.48 8.80 3.79
CA GLY A 176 -4.52 8.80 2.35
C GLY A 176 -5.09 7.51 1.78
N MET A 177 -5.17 7.46 0.45
CA MET A 177 -5.51 6.26 -0.31
C MET A 177 -5.04 6.41 -1.76
N THR A 178 -4.80 5.27 -2.41
CA THR A 178 -4.39 5.19 -3.80
C THR A 178 -5.47 4.51 -4.64
N TRP A 179 -5.91 5.22 -5.68
CA TRP A 179 -6.94 4.77 -6.62
C TRP A 179 -6.29 4.26 -7.90
N TYR A 180 -6.74 3.11 -8.42
CA TYR A 180 -6.34 2.67 -9.77
C TYR A 180 -7.38 3.09 -10.82
N GLU A 181 -6.94 3.23 -12.08
CA GLU A 181 -7.82 3.63 -13.17
C GLU A 181 -7.66 2.71 -14.39
N ASP A 182 -6.83 3.10 -15.36
CA ASP A 182 -6.72 2.45 -16.65
C ASP A 182 -5.80 1.25 -16.59
N GLN A 183 -6.28 0.12 -17.07
CA GLN A 183 -5.50 -1.11 -17.18
C GLN A 183 -4.40 -0.96 -18.25
N ILE A 184 -3.14 -1.14 -17.85
CA ILE A 184 -1.96 -1.13 -18.73
C ILE A 184 -1.57 -2.55 -19.15
N THR A 185 -1.57 -3.49 -18.19
CA THR A 185 -1.37 -4.92 -18.44
C THR A 185 -2.37 -5.75 -17.62
N LEU A 186 -2.33 -7.08 -17.73
CA LEU A 186 -3.17 -7.95 -16.89
C LEU A 186 -2.97 -7.72 -15.39
N GLN A 187 -1.80 -7.22 -14.97
CA GLN A 187 -1.44 -7.02 -13.57
C GLN A 187 -1.14 -5.55 -13.24
N SER A 188 -1.25 -4.61 -14.19
CA SER A 188 -0.82 -3.23 -13.92
C SER A 188 -1.78 -2.16 -14.42
N TYR A 189 -1.85 -1.07 -13.67
CA TYR A 189 -2.81 0.01 -13.84
C TYR A 189 -2.15 1.38 -13.65
N THR A 190 -2.72 2.42 -14.27
CA THR A 190 -2.49 3.80 -13.85
C THR A 190 -3.17 4.05 -12.51
N SER A 191 -2.77 5.11 -11.81
CA SER A 191 -3.32 5.42 -10.49
C SER A 191 -3.16 6.90 -10.14
N PHE A 192 -3.81 7.34 -9.08
CA PHE A 192 -3.57 8.63 -8.43
C PHE A 192 -3.69 8.49 -6.91
N ILE A 193 -3.20 9.49 -6.19
CA ILE A 193 -3.17 9.49 -4.71
C ILE A 193 -4.13 10.58 -4.20
N GLU A 194 -4.86 10.26 -3.14
CA GLU A 194 -5.56 11.24 -2.29
C GLU A 194 -4.90 11.23 -0.91
N ILE A 195 -4.66 12.42 -0.33
CA ILE A 195 -4.18 12.57 1.06
C ILE A 195 -5.02 13.60 1.81
N ASP A 196 -5.03 13.49 3.14
CA ASP A 196 -5.74 14.42 4.01
C ASP A 196 -5.16 15.84 3.94
N ASN A 197 -6.04 16.83 4.06
CA ASN A 197 -5.71 18.24 3.82
C ASN A 197 -5.00 18.92 4.99
N ASP A 198 -5.19 18.42 6.22
CA ASP A 198 -4.62 19.04 7.41
C ASP A 198 -4.10 18.05 8.47
N PHE A 199 -4.27 16.75 8.26
CA PHE A 199 -3.95 15.66 9.16
C PHE A 199 -4.45 15.92 10.58
N ASN A 200 -5.62 16.55 10.72
CA ASN A 200 -6.11 17.09 12.00
C ASN A 200 -6.71 16.05 12.96
N PHE A 201 -5.94 15.01 13.22
CA PHE A 201 -6.24 13.95 14.16
C PHE A 201 -4.99 13.55 14.93
N TRP A 202 -5.19 12.74 15.97
CA TRP A 202 -4.11 12.27 16.82
C TRP A 202 -3.20 11.28 16.07
N PRO A 203 -1.86 11.33 16.27
CA PRO A 203 -1.12 12.21 17.21
C PRO A 203 -0.76 13.58 16.65
N TYR A 204 -0.93 13.80 15.35
CA TYR A 204 -0.39 14.98 14.66
C TYR A 204 -1.10 16.29 15.00
N ASN A 205 -2.26 16.23 15.64
CA ASN A 205 -2.96 17.39 16.19
C ASN A 205 -2.63 17.72 17.65
N GLU A 206 -1.69 17.02 18.28
CA GLU A 206 -1.22 17.37 19.62
C GLU A 206 -0.39 18.67 19.64
N SER A 207 0.18 19.05 18.49
CA SER A 207 0.81 20.35 18.27
C SER A 207 0.15 21.10 17.11
N ASP A 208 0.12 22.43 17.20
CA ASP A 208 -0.25 23.30 16.08
C ASP A 208 0.96 23.61 15.17
N GLU A 209 2.07 22.86 15.29
CA GLU A 209 3.25 23.08 14.47
C GLU A 209 3.09 22.42 13.11
N MET A 210 3.40 23.17 12.05
CA MET A 210 3.41 22.69 10.66
C MET A 210 4.19 21.38 10.53
N GLU A 211 5.34 21.27 11.21
CA GLU A 211 6.20 20.09 11.12
C GLU A 211 5.48 18.80 11.52
N SER A 212 4.62 18.85 12.54
CA SER A 212 3.82 17.70 12.96
C SER A 212 2.83 17.27 11.87
N ARG A 213 2.30 18.20 11.06
CA ARG A 213 1.44 17.86 9.91
C ARG A 213 2.25 17.30 8.74
N LEU A 214 3.46 17.84 8.57
CA LEU A 214 4.38 17.36 7.55
C LEU A 214 4.93 15.97 7.87
N ASP A 215 5.10 15.59 9.15
CA ASP A 215 5.45 14.23 9.53
C ASP A 215 4.37 13.22 9.11
N ALA A 216 3.09 13.57 9.32
CA ALA A 216 1.98 12.78 8.80
C ALA A 216 2.03 12.68 7.26
N ALA A 217 2.24 13.80 6.57
CA ALA A 217 2.34 13.82 5.11
C ALA A 217 3.52 12.99 4.59
N ARG A 218 4.67 12.97 5.29
CA ARG A 218 5.86 12.17 4.93
C ARG A 218 5.55 10.69 4.89
N VAL A 219 5.08 10.13 6.01
CA VAL A 219 4.75 8.70 6.09
C VAL A 219 3.62 8.35 5.13
N THR A 220 2.60 9.21 5.01
CA THR A 220 1.47 9.00 4.08
C THR A 220 1.93 8.96 2.63
N ILE A 221 2.75 9.91 2.19
CA ILE A 221 3.16 9.97 0.79
C ILE A 221 4.11 8.83 0.45
N ALA A 222 5.02 8.41 1.35
CA ALA A 222 5.80 7.18 1.16
C ALA A 222 4.90 5.95 1.04
N HIS A 223 3.94 5.80 1.94
CA HIS A 223 3.01 4.67 1.94
C HIS A 223 2.19 4.60 0.64
N GLU A 224 1.50 5.70 0.30
CA GLU A 224 0.58 5.75 -0.82
C GLU A 224 1.32 5.77 -2.17
N PHE A 225 2.48 6.43 -2.26
CA PHE A 225 3.27 6.35 -3.48
C PHE A 225 3.77 4.93 -3.73
N PHE A 226 4.14 4.18 -2.69
CA PHE A 226 4.50 2.78 -2.84
C PHE A 226 3.33 1.91 -3.34
N HIS A 227 2.09 2.22 -2.96
CA HIS A 227 0.92 1.58 -3.58
C HIS A 227 0.78 1.87 -5.08
N THR A 228 1.20 3.04 -5.56
CA THR A 228 1.25 3.29 -7.00
C THR A 228 2.28 2.42 -7.72
N ILE A 229 3.36 2.05 -7.03
CA ILE A 229 4.35 1.07 -7.49
C ILE A 229 3.77 -0.35 -7.43
N HIS A 230 3.00 -0.71 -6.40
CA HIS A 230 2.30 -2.00 -6.37
C HIS A 230 1.36 -2.14 -7.58
N TYR A 231 0.55 -1.12 -7.87
CA TYR A 231 -0.28 -1.09 -9.08
C TYR A 231 0.53 -1.14 -10.38
N ALA A 232 1.80 -0.73 -10.38
CA ALA A 232 2.70 -0.86 -11.53
C ALA A 232 3.26 -2.28 -11.69
N MET A 233 3.54 -2.96 -10.57
CA MET A 233 4.18 -4.27 -10.52
C MET A 233 3.17 -5.41 -10.61
N ASP A 234 2.27 -5.48 -9.63
CA ASP A 234 1.23 -6.50 -9.53
C ASP A 234 0.02 -6.04 -8.71
N ALA A 235 -0.97 -5.49 -9.40
CA ALA A 235 -2.28 -5.11 -8.90
C ALA A 235 -3.17 -6.31 -8.52
N THR A 236 -2.72 -7.55 -8.73
CA THR A 236 -3.49 -8.77 -8.46
C THR A 236 -3.01 -9.53 -7.23
N GLU A 237 -2.02 -9.00 -6.50
CA GLU A 237 -1.46 -9.55 -5.26
C GLU A 237 -2.41 -9.29 -4.06
N TYR A 238 -3.67 -9.66 -4.22
CA TYR A 238 -4.72 -9.57 -3.20
C TYR A 238 -5.36 -10.94 -2.95
N GLU A 239 -5.81 -11.15 -1.72
CA GLU A 239 -6.54 -12.36 -1.34
C GLU A 239 -8.03 -12.08 -1.25
N ASN A 240 -8.87 -12.92 -1.88
CA ASN A 240 -10.33 -12.78 -1.75
C ASN A 240 -10.86 -13.66 -0.61
N HIS A 241 -11.39 -13.04 0.44
CA HIS A 241 -12.06 -13.76 1.54
C HIS A 241 -13.50 -13.27 1.71
N GLY A 242 -14.47 -14.13 1.37
CA GLY A 242 -15.89 -13.81 1.60
C GLY A 242 -16.43 -12.69 0.71
N GLY A 243 -15.85 -12.47 -0.48
CA GLY A 243 -16.29 -11.45 -1.43
C GLY A 243 -15.62 -10.09 -1.27
N TYR A 244 -14.62 -9.98 -0.39
CA TYR A 244 -13.77 -8.81 -0.24
C TYR A 244 -12.32 -9.18 -0.51
N ASP A 245 -11.60 -8.24 -1.08
CA ASP A 245 -10.18 -8.35 -1.41
C ASP A 245 -9.34 -7.75 -0.28
N PHE A 246 -8.24 -8.42 0.05
CA PHE A 246 -7.35 -8.07 1.15
C PHE A 246 -5.93 -7.93 0.66
N LEU A 247 -5.20 -6.95 1.20
CA LEU A 247 -3.90 -6.54 0.69
C LEU A 247 -2.74 -6.77 1.70
N PRO A 248 -2.58 -7.97 2.29
CA PRO A 248 -1.66 -8.16 3.40
C PRO A 248 -0.22 -7.76 3.04
N TRP A 249 0.29 -8.19 1.89
CA TRP A 249 1.65 -7.85 1.47
C TRP A 249 1.82 -6.38 1.06
N TRP A 250 0.78 -5.75 0.52
CA TRP A 250 0.84 -4.34 0.15
C TRP A 250 1.00 -3.48 1.39
N GLU A 251 0.12 -3.67 2.38
CA GLU A 251 0.12 -2.86 3.58
C GLU A 251 1.36 -3.14 4.44
N MET A 252 1.78 -4.42 4.56
CA MET A 252 3.03 -4.78 5.23
C MET A 252 4.24 -4.08 4.62
N SER A 253 4.34 -4.07 3.28
CA SER A 253 5.50 -3.51 2.59
C SER A 253 5.42 -1.98 2.42
N ALA A 254 4.22 -1.39 2.43
CA ALA A 254 4.04 0.06 2.47
C ALA A 254 4.41 0.65 3.83
N VAL A 255 4.02 0.02 4.94
CA VAL A 255 4.49 0.42 6.28
C VAL A 255 5.99 0.18 6.45
N TRP A 256 6.56 -0.87 5.83
CA TRP A 256 8.01 -1.01 5.76
C TRP A 256 8.65 0.16 4.99
N MET A 257 8.03 0.66 3.92
CA MET A 257 8.56 1.80 3.16
C MET A 257 8.59 3.08 3.98
N GLU A 258 7.55 3.33 4.79
CA GLU A 258 7.53 4.45 5.74
C GLU A 258 8.79 4.45 6.60
N GLU A 259 9.12 3.31 7.21
CA GLU A 259 10.27 3.15 8.10
C GLU A 259 11.60 3.27 7.34
N MET A 260 11.69 2.69 6.15
CA MET A 260 12.91 2.78 5.34
C MET A 260 13.28 4.22 4.96
N MET A 261 12.28 5.09 4.81
CA MET A 261 12.48 6.47 4.41
C MET A 261 12.54 7.43 5.60
N TYR A 262 11.77 7.18 6.65
CA TYR A 262 11.55 8.10 7.76
C TYR A 262 11.67 7.42 9.13
N ASP A 263 12.82 6.78 9.40
CA ASP A 263 13.21 6.12 10.68
C ASP A 263 12.96 6.98 11.94
N ASP A 264 13.03 8.32 11.85
CA ASP A 264 12.75 9.21 12.97
C ASP A 264 11.23 9.39 13.26
N ILE A 265 10.33 9.00 12.35
CA ILE A 265 8.87 9.16 12.42
C ILE A 265 8.21 7.82 12.75
N ASN A 266 8.05 7.56 14.05
CA ASN A 266 7.60 6.27 14.59
C ASN A 266 6.06 6.08 14.53
N ASP A 267 5.39 6.38 13.40
CA ASP A 267 3.92 6.22 13.27
C ASP A 267 3.51 4.75 13.39
N TYR A 268 4.26 3.84 12.75
CA TYR A 268 3.91 2.42 12.73
C TYR A 268 3.94 1.75 14.12
N TYR A 269 4.56 2.38 15.12
CA TYR A 269 4.60 1.89 16.50
C TYR A 269 3.18 1.73 17.08
N TYR A 270 2.21 2.52 16.59
CA TYR A 270 0.80 2.40 16.99
C TYR A 270 0.16 1.09 16.51
N TYR A 271 0.69 0.46 15.47
CA TYR A 271 0.21 -0.83 14.99
C TYR A 271 0.79 -2.01 15.79
N LEU A 272 1.96 -1.87 16.40
CA LEU A 272 2.68 -2.98 17.04
C LEU A 272 1.87 -3.83 18.04
N PRO A 273 0.98 -3.25 18.90
CA PRO A 273 0.13 -4.07 19.76
C PRO A 273 -0.73 -5.08 19.00
N TYR A 274 -1.18 -4.75 17.79
CA TYR A 274 -2.01 -5.63 16.97
C TYR A 274 -1.27 -6.84 16.38
N TYR A 275 0.06 -6.83 16.43
CA TYR A 275 0.87 -8.02 16.18
C TYR A 275 1.20 -8.75 17.49
N TYR A 276 1.79 -8.02 18.45
CA TYR A 276 2.38 -8.63 19.64
C TYR A 276 1.36 -9.17 20.65
N ASP A 277 0.16 -8.60 20.72
CA ASP A 277 -0.92 -9.12 21.58
C ASP A 277 -1.66 -10.29 20.93
N TYR A 278 -1.45 -10.52 19.64
CA TYR A 278 -2.15 -11.52 18.83
C TYR A 278 -1.20 -12.45 18.03
N PRO A 279 -0.18 -13.07 18.66
CA PRO A 279 0.87 -13.84 17.97
C PRO A 279 0.38 -15.15 17.31
N TRP A 280 -0.90 -15.50 17.45
CA TRP A 280 -1.52 -16.65 16.77
C TRP A 280 -2.11 -16.29 15.41
N LEU A 281 -2.17 -15.00 15.06
CA LEU A 281 -2.58 -14.52 13.75
C LEU A 281 -1.37 -14.60 12.81
N GLY A 282 -1.60 -15.12 11.58
CA GLY A 282 -0.55 -15.26 10.58
C GLY A 282 -0.42 -14.01 9.71
N LEU A 283 0.62 -13.95 8.88
CA LEU A 283 0.90 -12.80 7.98
C LEU A 283 -0.25 -12.48 7.00
N GLN A 284 -1.06 -13.49 6.64
CA GLN A 284 -2.23 -13.34 5.76
C GLN A 284 -3.52 -12.97 6.51
N HIS A 285 -3.45 -12.79 7.84
CA HIS A 285 -4.66 -12.52 8.61
C HIS A 285 -5.16 -11.11 8.35
N ALA A 286 -6.37 -11.04 7.78
CA ALA A 286 -7.10 -9.81 7.56
C ALA A 286 -8.60 -9.98 7.87
N ILE A 287 -9.22 -8.88 8.28
CA ILE A 287 -10.64 -8.74 8.62
C ILE A 287 -11.14 -7.47 7.94
N TYR A 288 -12.16 -7.59 7.10
CA TYR A 288 -12.62 -6.49 6.25
C TYR A 288 -12.98 -5.26 7.09
N THR A 289 -12.58 -4.06 6.63
CA THR A 289 -12.79 -2.74 7.28
C THR A 289 -12.20 -2.55 8.68
N ASN A 290 -11.51 -3.54 9.23
CA ASN A 290 -11.04 -3.50 10.63
C ASN A 290 -9.69 -4.22 10.85
N THR A 291 -8.88 -4.35 9.80
CA THR A 291 -7.57 -5.02 9.88
C THR A 291 -6.42 -4.05 10.02
N VAL A 292 -6.07 -3.75 11.26
CA VAL A 292 -4.78 -3.12 11.61
C VAL A 292 -3.64 -4.15 11.70
N HIS A 293 -3.97 -5.45 11.66
CA HIS A 293 -2.97 -6.53 11.79
C HIS A 293 -1.97 -6.54 10.61
N GLN A 294 -2.44 -6.33 9.38
CA GLN A 294 -1.56 -6.30 8.21
C GLN A 294 -0.51 -5.18 8.28
N TYR A 295 -0.89 -3.99 8.77
CA TYR A 295 0.04 -2.90 9.06
C TYR A 295 1.05 -3.31 10.13
N SER A 296 0.57 -3.91 11.22
CA SER A 296 1.44 -4.37 12.32
C SER A 296 2.41 -5.48 11.90
N ALA A 297 2.06 -6.27 10.89
CA ALA A 297 2.88 -7.36 10.37
C ALA A 297 4.08 -6.86 9.53
N ALA A 298 4.20 -5.55 9.29
CA ALA A 298 5.36 -4.91 8.67
C ALA A 298 6.70 -5.17 9.39
N ILE A 299 6.65 -5.58 10.66
CA ILE A 299 7.82 -6.10 11.37
C ILE A 299 8.48 -7.30 10.66
N PHE A 300 7.75 -8.03 9.81
CA PHE A 300 8.29 -9.13 9.03
C PHE A 300 9.18 -8.65 7.86
N PRO A 301 8.73 -7.75 6.95
CA PRO A 301 9.64 -7.14 5.97
C PRO A 301 10.78 -6.33 6.61
N LEU A 302 10.58 -5.71 7.77
CA LEU A 302 11.68 -5.12 8.56
C LEU A 302 12.73 -6.17 8.95
N TYR A 303 12.30 -7.29 9.53
CA TYR A 303 13.19 -8.41 9.83
C TYR A 303 13.93 -8.93 8.59
N LEU A 304 13.24 -9.09 7.46
CA LEU A 304 13.85 -9.57 6.21
C LEU A 304 14.93 -8.61 5.70
N SER A 305 14.63 -7.31 5.68
CA SER A 305 15.56 -6.28 5.19
C SER A 305 16.78 -6.10 6.11
N GLU A 306 16.60 -6.16 7.43
CA GLU A 306 17.71 -6.13 8.39
C GLU A 306 18.62 -7.37 8.29
N LYS A 307 18.01 -8.55 8.13
CA LYS A 307 18.75 -9.81 8.10
C LYS A 307 19.55 -9.96 6.81
N PHE A 308 18.93 -9.59 5.70
CA PHE A 308 19.51 -9.74 4.37
C PHE A 308 19.97 -8.38 3.86
N VAL A 309 19.14 -7.73 3.05
CA VAL A 309 19.32 -6.39 2.51
C VAL A 309 17.96 -5.87 2.06
N THR A 310 17.83 -4.55 1.91
CA THR A 310 16.59 -3.89 1.47
C THR A 310 16.12 -4.34 0.07
N SER A 311 17.04 -4.68 -0.84
CA SER A 311 16.70 -5.15 -2.19
C SER A 311 15.90 -6.44 -2.21
N LEU A 312 15.92 -7.24 -1.12
CA LEU A 312 15.11 -8.46 -1.02
C LEU A 312 13.61 -8.16 -1.13
N ILE A 313 13.12 -7.04 -0.57
CA ILE A 313 11.69 -6.69 -0.66
C ILE A 313 11.29 -6.43 -2.11
N LYS A 314 12.16 -5.77 -2.88
CA LYS A 314 11.96 -5.56 -4.32
C LYS A 314 11.96 -6.89 -5.08
N ASP A 315 12.91 -7.78 -4.80
CA ASP A 315 12.99 -9.09 -5.46
C ASP A 315 11.76 -9.97 -5.17
N ILE A 316 11.19 -9.86 -3.96
CA ILE A 316 9.91 -10.50 -3.61
C ILE A 316 8.78 -9.96 -4.50
N TRP A 317 8.65 -8.64 -4.63
CA TRP A 317 7.64 -8.03 -5.50
C TRP A 317 7.83 -8.39 -6.98
N GLU A 318 9.07 -8.45 -7.47
CA GLU A 318 9.37 -8.95 -8.82
C GLU A 318 8.97 -10.42 -8.99
N GLY A 319 9.10 -11.22 -7.93
CA GLY A 319 8.61 -12.59 -7.85
C GLY A 319 7.08 -12.70 -7.88
N CYS A 320 6.37 -11.82 -7.17
CA CYS A 320 4.90 -11.74 -7.21
C CYS A 320 4.41 -11.49 -8.63
N ALA A 321 4.99 -10.48 -9.29
CA ALA A 321 4.63 -10.05 -10.65
C ALA A 321 4.85 -11.13 -11.74
N LEU A 322 5.43 -12.29 -11.42
CA LEU A 322 5.60 -13.39 -12.36
C LEU A 322 4.28 -14.04 -12.77
N GLN A 323 3.26 -14.07 -11.90
CA GLN A 323 1.96 -14.70 -12.18
C GLN A 323 0.84 -14.00 -11.39
N PRO A 324 -0.38 -13.84 -11.98
CA PRO A 324 -1.45 -13.16 -11.27
C PRO A 324 -1.93 -13.88 -10.01
N GLY A 325 -2.41 -13.10 -9.04
CA GLY A 325 -2.99 -13.56 -7.78
C GLY A 325 -2.03 -13.42 -6.59
N PRO A 326 -2.43 -13.86 -5.39
CA PRO A 326 -1.64 -13.69 -4.18
C PRO A 326 -0.48 -14.70 -4.12
N GLN A 327 0.70 -14.29 -4.55
CA GLN A 327 1.92 -15.10 -4.63
C GLN A 327 2.98 -14.76 -3.57
N PHE A 328 2.78 -13.75 -2.70
CA PHE A 328 3.87 -13.20 -1.90
C PHE A 328 4.62 -14.23 -1.04
N LEU A 329 3.94 -15.24 -0.47
CA LEU A 329 4.59 -16.30 0.30
C LEU A 329 5.52 -17.15 -0.57
N GLN A 330 5.08 -17.53 -1.77
CA GLN A 330 5.87 -18.28 -2.74
C GLN A 330 7.01 -17.42 -3.30
N ALA A 331 6.78 -16.12 -3.48
CA ALA A 331 7.79 -15.17 -3.92
C ALA A 331 8.89 -14.97 -2.86
N ILE A 332 8.52 -14.91 -1.57
CA ILE A 332 9.48 -14.93 -0.45
C ILE A 332 10.33 -16.19 -0.48
N ASP A 333 9.71 -17.37 -0.59
CA ASP A 333 10.43 -18.63 -0.69
C ASP A 333 11.44 -18.63 -1.83
N ALA A 334 11.02 -18.18 -3.02
CA ALA A 334 11.87 -18.11 -4.20
C ALA A 334 13.02 -17.11 -4.02
N ALA A 335 12.75 -15.91 -3.52
CA ALA A 335 13.74 -14.86 -3.34
C ALA A 335 14.80 -15.27 -2.29
N LEU A 336 14.40 -15.88 -1.18
CA LEU A 336 15.31 -16.32 -0.12
C LEU A 336 16.38 -17.30 -0.61
N VAL A 337 16.12 -18.08 -1.67
CA VAL A 337 17.12 -18.98 -2.27
C VAL A 337 18.34 -18.20 -2.72
N ASP A 338 18.15 -17.09 -3.45
CA ASP A 338 19.25 -16.32 -4.03
C ASP A 338 20.12 -15.63 -2.98
N TYR A 339 19.51 -15.27 -1.83
CA TYR A 339 20.20 -14.64 -0.70
C TYR A 339 20.87 -15.62 0.26
N THR A 340 20.66 -16.93 0.08
CA THR A 340 21.15 -17.95 1.03
C THR A 340 21.95 -19.08 0.38
N ILE A 341 22.05 -19.11 -0.95
CA ILE A 341 22.99 -20.00 -1.65
C ILE A 341 24.42 -19.68 -1.22
N THR A 342 25.08 -20.68 -0.62
CA THR A 342 26.53 -20.67 -0.42
C THR A 342 27.20 -21.45 -1.55
N SER A 343 28.32 -20.93 -2.07
CA SER A 343 28.99 -21.44 -3.28
C SER A 343 29.56 -22.87 -3.18
N ASP A 344 29.36 -23.58 -2.07
CA ASP A 344 30.14 -24.76 -1.69
C ASP A 344 29.41 -26.12 -1.83
N THR A 345 28.16 -26.17 -2.31
CA THR A 345 27.46 -27.45 -2.48
C THR A 345 26.91 -27.67 -3.90
N LEU A 346 27.50 -28.65 -4.59
CA LEU A 346 27.04 -29.26 -5.85
C LEU A 346 25.65 -29.94 -5.79
N ASN A 347 24.96 -29.83 -4.65
CA ASN A 347 23.58 -30.25 -4.44
C ASN A 347 22.83 -29.08 -3.77
N ILE A 348 22.19 -28.27 -4.60
CA ILE A 348 21.39 -27.12 -4.18
C ILE A 348 20.09 -27.66 -3.59
N ILE A 349 20.09 -27.91 -2.29
CA ILE A 349 18.86 -27.88 -1.50
C ILE A 349 18.91 -26.53 -0.79
N PRO A 350 18.00 -25.59 -1.10
CA PRO A 350 17.87 -24.38 -0.30
C PRO A 350 17.67 -24.80 1.16
N ASP A 351 18.63 -24.49 2.03
CA ASP A 351 18.52 -24.76 3.47
C ASP A 351 17.82 -23.60 4.20
N TYR A 352 17.29 -22.63 3.45
CA TYR A 352 16.62 -21.47 3.99
C TYR A 352 15.40 -21.12 3.13
N ASP A 353 14.24 -21.30 3.73
CA ASP A 353 12.91 -21.04 3.18
C ASP A 353 12.13 -20.12 4.15
N ILE A 354 10.89 -19.79 3.80
CA ILE A 354 10.00 -18.97 4.61
C ILE A 354 9.74 -19.61 5.97
N HIS A 355 9.73 -20.94 6.09
CA HIS A 355 9.53 -21.61 7.37
C HIS A 355 10.69 -21.35 8.33
N LYS A 356 11.94 -21.41 7.84
CA LYS A 356 13.13 -21.07 8.63
C LYS A 356 13.18 -19.58 8.93
N ALA A 357 12.88 -18.73 7.94
CA ALA A 357 12.79 -17.28 8.11
C ALA A 357 11.78 -16.90 9.21
N PHE A 358 10.57 -17.46 9.15
CA PHE A 358 9.50 -17.19 10.10
C PHE A 358 9.81 -17.74 11.50
N SER A 359 10.50 -18.88 11.58
CA SER A 359 10.96 -19.45 12.86
C SER A 359 11.99 -18.55 13.54
N GLU A 360 12.93 -18.00 12.78
CA GLU A 360 13.94 -17.06 13.28
C GLU A 360 13.32 -15.72 13.65
N PHE A 361 12.43 -15.20 12.81
CA PHE A 361 11.62 -14.01 13.08
C PHE A 361 10.78 -14.14 14.37
N SER A 362 10.20 -15.32 14.62
CA SER A 362 9.49 -15.59 15.88
C SER A 362 10.41 -15.46 17.11
N VAL A 363 11.69 -15.85 16.98
CA VAL A 363 12.70 -15.66 18.03
C VAL A 363 13.14 -14.20 18.13
N TRP A 364 13.30 -13.52 17.00
CA TRP A 364 13.64 -12.09 16.93
C TRP A 364 12.61 -11.24 17.68
N ASN A 365 11.32 -11.56 17.53
CA ASN A 365 10.22 -10.93 18.27
C ASN A 365 10.22 -11.19 19.80
N LEU A 366 11.01 -12.14 20.30
CA LEU A 366 11.20 -12.33 21.74
C LEU A 366 12.18 -11.32 22.34
N PHE A 367 13.07 -10.74 21.54
CA PHE A 367 14.14 -9.85 22.00
C PHE A 367 13.84 -8.38 21.75
N THR A 368 12.67 -7.95 22.23
CA THR A 368 12.17 -6.57 22.14
C THR A 368 12.10 -5.89 23.51
N GLY A 369 12.14 -4.55 23.55
CA GLY A 369 12.01 -3.75 24.76
C GLY A 369 13.04 -4.14 25.83
N THR A 370 12.61 -4.46 27.04
CA THR A 370 13.54 -4.84 28.14
C THR A 370 14.33 -6.13 27.88
N ARG A 371 13.95 -6.91 26.86
CA ARG A 371 14.65 -8.13 26.45
C ARG A 371 15.67 -7.89 25.32
N ALA A 372 15.66 -6.72 24.68
CA ALA A 372 16.54 -6.41 23.55
C ALA A 372 18.03 -6.54 23.90
N SER A 373 18.43 -6.12 25.11
CA SER A 373 19.81 -6.25 25.59
C SER A 373 20.26 -7.70 25.84
N GLN A 374 19.34 -8.67 25.78
CA GLN A 374 19.60 -10.10 25.99
C GLN A 374 19.63 -10.89 24.68
N ALA A 375 19.43 -10.21 23.54
CA ALA A 375 19.44 -10.82 22.23
C ALA A 375 20.78 -11.52 21.93
N PRO A 376 20.77 -12.78 21.46
CA PRO A 376 21.93 -13.37 20.79
C PRO A 376 22.34 -12.51 19.58
N ALA A 377 23.64 -12.54 19.23
CA ALA A 377 24.13 -11.83 18.07
C ALA A 377 23.35 -12.23 16.80
N GLY A 378 22.83 -11.25 16.06
CA GLY A 378 22.00 -11.47 14.86
C GLY A 378 20.51 -11.71 15.11
N TYR A 379 20.03 -11.58 16.35
CA TYR A 379 18.62 -11.75 16.74
C TYR A 379 18.05 -10.52 17.47
N ARG A 380 18.53 -9.32 17.12
CA ARG A 380 18.07 -8.04 17.69
C ARG A 380 17.64 -7.13 16.55
N PHE A 381 16.48 -6.48 16.69
CA PHE A 381 16.10 -5.34 15.87
C PHE A 381 17.02 -4.16 16.18
N THR A 382 17.46 -3.41 15.17
CA THR A 382 18.40 -2.31 15.39
C THR A 382 17.81 -1.18 16.23
N GLU A 383 16.49 -0.98 16.16
CA GLU A 383 15.72 -0.04 16.99
C GLU A 383 15.14 -0.64 18.30
N ALA A 384 15.29 -1.95 18.58
CA ALA A 384 14.69 -2.60 19.78
C ALA A 384 15.30 -2.24 21.14
#